data_AF-A0A377Z593-F1
#
_entry.id   AF-A0A377Z593-F1
#
_cell.length_a   1.000
_cell.length_b   1.000
_cell.length_c   1.000
_cell.angle_alpha   90.00
_cell.angle_beta   90.00
_cell.angle_gamma   90.00
#
_symmetry.space_group_name_H-M   'P 1'
#
loop_
_entity.id
_entity.type
_entity.pdbx_description
1 polymer ?
#
loop_
_entity_poly.entity_id
_entity_poly.type
_entity_poly.pdbx_seq_one_letter_code
_entity_poly.pdbx_strand_id
1 'polypeptide(L)'
;MVRRRIYRALSRCDQRGFIPVSDLARLPALDALICVTLRRSLPPLPVPHWKLVPQRVVAGIGCRRDTPCALLSTLLDRQLAAQRLDPLALKAIGSVSLKANEPGLRQLAHRCRVPFETFSAEALREHEHRFPASSFVRETVGVGSVSGPVAWLLSQGNLSGETLREQGVTITLGVTH
;
A
#
# COMPACT_ATOMS: atom_id res chain seq x y z
N MET A 1 11.77 -8.32 -19.36
CA MET A 1 11.31 -6.93 -19.15
C MET A 1 11.72 -6.33 -17.78
N VAL A 2 11.86 -7.12 -16.69
CA VAL A 2 12.22 -6.65 -15.33
C VAL A 2 13.61 -5.99 -15.24
N ARG A 3 14.62 -6.54 -15.92
CA ARG A 3 16.00 -5.99 -15.91
C ARG A 3 16.07 -4.52 -16.36
N ARG A 4 15.35 -4.12 -17.42
CA ARG A 4 15.38 -2.73 -17.93
C ARG A 4 14.83 -1.68 -16.94
N ARG A 5 13.91 -2.06 -16.04
CA ARG A 5 13.36 -1.14 -15.03
C ARG A 5 14.33 -0.88 -13.87
N ILE A 6 15.10 -1.89 -13.46
CA ILE A 6 16.11 -1.76 -12.39
C ILE A 6 17.22 -0.78 -12.81
N TYR A 7 17.79 -0.95 -14.00
CA TYR A 7 18.88 -0.09 -14.48
C TYR A 7 18.47 1.39 -14.63
N ARG A 8 17.22 1.67 -15.03
CA ARG A 8 16.71 3.06 -15.16
C ARG A 8 16.45 3.74 -13.81
N ALA A 9 16.15 2.97 -12.77
CA ALA A 9 16.02 3.50 -11.40
C ALA A 9 17.40 3.71 -10.77
N LEU A 10 18.33 2.77 -10.97
CA LEU A 10 19.69 2.84 -10.44
C LEU A 10 20.52 3.98 -11.05
N SER A 11 20.26 4.39 -12.29
CA SER A 11 20.96 5.52 -12.93
C SER A 11 20.70 6.88 -12.23
N ARG A 12 19.77 6.93 -11.26
CA ARG A 12 19.48 8.10 -10.43
C ARG A 12 20.03 7.97 -9.00
N CYS A 13 20.69 6.86 -8.68
CA CYS A 13 21.26 6.58 -7.37
C CYS A 13 22.78 6.65 -7.43
N ASP A 14 23.41 7.19 -6.38
CA ASP A 14 24.86 7.04 -6.21
C ASP A 14 25.17 5.57 -5.94
N GLN A 15 25.96 4.97 -6.81
CA GLN A 15 26.36 3.56 -6.75
C GLN A 15 27.80 3.39 -6.30
N ARG A 16 28.51 4.48 -5.93
CA ARG A 16 29.89 4.36 -5.44
C ARG A 16 29.91 3.46 -4.20
N GLY A 17 30.71 2.40 -4.26
CA GLY A 17 30.79 1.39 -3.20
C GLY A 17 29.71 0.29 -3.26
N PHE A 18 28.82 0.29 -4.25
CA PHE A 18 27.78 -0.73 -4.42
C PHE A 18 27.89 -1.44 -5.77
N ILE A 19 27.67 -2.75 -5.76
CA ILE A 19 27.55 -3.56 -6.98
C ILE A 19 26.06 -3.88 -7.19
N PRO A 20 25.44 -3.42 -8.30
CA PRO A 20 24.06 -3.75 -8.59
C PRO A 20 23.84 -5.26 -8.76
N VAL A 21 23.02 -5.85 -7.89
CA VAL A 21 22.60 -7.24 -7.98
C VAL A 21 21.18 -7.30 -8.52
N SER A 22 21.00 -7.95 -9.67
CA SER A 22 19.69 -8.12 -10.32
C SER A 22 19.08 -9.51 -10.16
N ASP A 23 19.85 -10.45 -9.60
CA ASP A 23 19.46 -11.85 -9.41
C ASP A 23 20.08 -12.37 -8.11
N LEU A 24 19.23 -12.68 -7.13
CA LEU A 24 19.67 -13.18 -5.82
C LEU A 24 20.12 -14.65 -5.86
N ALA A 25 19.82 -15.39 -6.94
CA ALA A 25 20.30 -16.75 -7.12
C ALA A 25 21.73 -16.82 -7.69
N ARG A 26 22.25 -15.70 -8.20
CA ARG A 26 23.59 -15.60 -8.81
C ARG A 26 24.29 -14.34 -8.32
N LEU A 27 24.84 -14.45 -7.12
CA LEU A 27 25.56 -13.35 -6.48
C LEU A 27 27.02 -13.33 -6.95
N PRO A 28 27.58 -12.15 -7.28
CA PRO A 28 29.03 -12.00 -7.37
C PRO A 28 29.67 -12.18 -5.98
N ALA A 29 31.00 -12.21 -5.91
CA ALA A 29 31.71 -12.14 -4.63
C ALA A 29 31.36 -10.81 -3.94
N LEU A 30 30.75 -10.89 -2.76
CA LEU A 30 30.26 -9.74 -1.98
C LEU A 30 30.47 -10.01 -0.49
N ASP A 31 30.89 -8.99 0.25
CA ASP A 31 30.97 -9.06 1.72
C ASP A 31 29.58 -9.03 2.37
N ALA A 32 28.62 -8.33 1.74
CA ALA A 32 27.23 -8.24 2.19
C ALA A 32 26.26 -7.76 1.10
N LEU A 33 24.95 -7.80 1.40
CA LEU A 33 23.87 -7.34 0.53
C LEU A 33 22.96 -6.30 1.19
N ILE A 34 22.51 -5.33 0.41
CA ILE A 34 21.37 -4.47 0.75
C ILE A 34 20.22 -4.81 -0.20
N CYS A 35 19.15 -5.39 0.33
CA CYS A 35 17.95 -5.74 -0.42
C CYS A 35 16.90 -4.64 -0.29
N VAL A 36 16.74 -3.82 -1.33
CA VAL A 36 15.68 -2.81 -1.40
C VAL A 36 14.41 -3.46 -1.94
N THR A 37 13.41 -3.68 -1.09
CA THR A 37 12.19 -4.42 -1.48
C THR A 37 10.97 -4.03 -0.67
N LEU A 38 9.79 -4.12 -1.30
CA LEU A 38 8.50 -4.02 -0.60
C LEU A 38 8.06 -5.37 -0.01
N ARG A 39 8.80 -6.46 -0.27
CA ARG A 39 8.40 -7.81 0.10
C ARG A 39 8.71 -8.10 1.56
N ARG A 40 7.76 -8.78 2.22
CA ARG A 40 7.87 -9.17 3.63
C ARG A 40 9.06 -10.09 3.90
N SER A 41 9.26 -11.10 3.07
CA SER A 41 10.36 -12.06 3.20
C SER A 41 11.35 -11.93 2.04
N LEU A 42 12.61 -12.23 2.35
CA LEU A 42 13.67 -12.47 1.38
C LEU A 42 13.88 -13.98 1.24
N PRO A 43 14.36 -14.46 0.09
CA PRO A 43 14.87 -15.83 0.01
C PRO A 43 16.09 -15.99 0.94
N PRO A 44 16.49 -17.22 1.28
CA PRO A 44 17.76 -17.46 1.94
C PRO A 44 18.93 -16.86 1.14
N LEU A 45 19.84 -16.15 1.81
CA LEU A 45 21.00 -15.51 1.20
C LEU A 45 22.29 -16.00 1.88
N PRO A 46 23.36 -16.31 1.11
CA PRO A 46 24.59 -16.90 1.63
C PRO A 46 25.55 -15.88 2.26
N VAL A 47 25.18 -14.60 2.30
CA VAL A 47 25.99 -13.50 2.83
C VAL A 47 25.16 -12.67 3.82
N PRO A 48 25.81 -11.95 4.77
CA PRO A 48 25.13 -10.96 5.59
C PRO A 48 24.30 -10.00 4.73
N HIS A 49 23.09 -9.69 5.18
CA HIS A 49 22.21 -8.83 4.40
C HIS A 49 21.31 -7.97 5.26
N TRP A 50 20.98 -6.79 4.72
CA TRP A 50 20.02 -5.87 5.31
C TRP A 50 18.88 -5.62 4.33
N LYS A 51 17.67 -5.53 4.87
CA LYS A 51 16.48 -5.21 4.09
C LYS A 51 16.15 -3.73 4.27
N LEU A 52 16.12 -3.00 3.16
CA LEU A 52 15.57 -1.65 3.12
C LEU A 52 14.16 -1.71 2.54
N VAL A 53 13.17 -1.30 3.32
CA VAL A 53 11.76 -1.32 2.92
C VAL A 53 11.31 0.11 2.62
N PRO A 54 11.23 0.54 1.35
CA PRO A 54 10.77 1.89 1.05
C PRO A 54 9.25 2.01 1.31
N GLN A 55 8.84 3.08 1.98
CA GLN A 55 7.44 3.41 2.23
C GLN A 55 6.75 3.87 0.94
N ARG A 56 6.07 2.93 0.27
CA ARG A 56 5.43 3.17 -1.04
C ARG A 56 4.04 2.58 -1.14
N VAL A 57 3.64 1.68 -0.25
CA VAL A 57 2.32 1.07 -0.25
C VAL A 57 1.32 2.02 0.37
N VAL A 58 0.19 2.26 -0.28
CA VAL A 58 -0.90 3.09 0.23
C VAL A 58 -2.15 2.25 0.35
N ALA A 59 -2.99 2.53 1.35
CA ALA A 59 -4.22 1.80 1.59
C ALA A 59 -5.42 2.74 1.56
N GLY A 60 -6.30 2.58 0.57
CA GLY A 60 -7.63 3.19 0.62
C GLY A 60 -8.57 2.29 1.40
N ILE A 61 -9.25 2.84 2.41
CA ILE A 61 -10.12 2.08 3.31
C ILE A 61 -11.54 2.67 3.33
N GLY A 62 -12.52 1.82 3.06
CA GLY A 62 -13.93 2.05 3.37
C GLY A 62 -14.35 1.19 4.55
N CYS A 63 -15.17 1.70 5.45
CA CYS A 63 -15.71 0.93 6.58
C CYS A 63 -17.09 1.45 6.98
N ARG A 64 -17.80 0.70 7.83
CA ARG A 64 -18.99 1.19 8.53
C ARG A 64 -18.59 2.20 9.61
N ARG A 65 -19.55 2.99 10.09
CA ARG A 65 -19.35 3.88 11.24
C ARG A 65 -18.97 3.06 12.47
N ASP A 66 -18.08 3.62 13.30
CA ASP A 66 -17.62 3.03 14.56
C ASP A 66 -16.96 1.65 14.40
N THR A 67 -16.37 1.39 13.23
CA THR A 67 -15.64 0.14 13.00
C THR A 67 -14.42 0.08 13.93
N PRO A 68 -14.27 -0.95 14.77
CA PRO A 68 -13.17 -1.02 15.73
C PRO A 68 -11.79 -1.00 15.05
N CYS A 69 -10.85 -0.23 15.62
CA CYS A 69 -9.47 -0.18 15.13
C CYS A 69 -8.81 -1.56 15.09
N ALA A 70 -9.12 -2.45 16.04
CA ALA A 70 -8.59 -3.81 16.08
C ALA A 70 -9.00 -4.62 14.83
N LEU A 71 -10.26 -4.51 14.42
CA LEU A 71 -10.74 -5.17 13.20
C LEU A 71 -10.04 -4.61 11.96
N LEU A 72 -9.94 -3.28 11.85
CA LEU A 72 -9.26 -2.63 10.73
C LEU A 72 -7.78 -3.03 10.64
N SER A 73 -7.09 -3.14 11.79
CA SER A 73 -5.69 -3.59 11.86
C SER A 73 -5.56 -5.02 11.35
N THR A 74 -6.38 -5.94 11.83
CA THR A 74 -6.37 -7.35 11.41
C THR A 74 -6.59 -7.48 9.90
N LEU A 75 -7.56 -6.76 9.35
CA LEU A 75 -7.86 -6.82 7.92
C LEU A 75 -6.76 -6.17 7.06
N LEU A 76 -6.15 -5.08 7.52
CA LEU A 76 -5.01 -4.46 6.83
C LEU A 76 -3.80 -5.41 6.82
N ASP A 77 -3.46 -6.00 7.95
CA ASP A 77 -2.35 -6.96 8.07
C ASP A 77 -2.57 -8.17 7.17
N ARG A 78 -3.79 -8.72 7.15
CA ARG A 78 -4.16 -9.81 6.25
C ARG A 78 -4.01 -9.40 4.78
N GLN A 79 -4.45 -8.20 4.42
CA GLN A 79 -4.39 -7.72 3.04
C GLN A 79 -2.94 -7.52 2.58
N LEU A 80 -2.08 -6.94 3.42
CA LEU A 80 -0.66 -6.81 3.16
C LEU A 80 0.01 -8.19 3.02
N ALA A 81 -0.31 -9.12 3.92
CA ALA A 81 0.22 -10.48 3.90
C ALA A 81 -0.19 -11.26 2.64
N ALA A 82 -1.46 -11.16 2.22
CA ALA A 82 -1.96 -11.78 0.99
C ALA A 82 -1.18 -11.33 -0.26
N GLN A 83 -0.70 -10.08 -0.26
CA GLN A 83 0.13 -9.54 -1.32
C GLN A 83 1.65 -9.67 -1.07
N ARG A 84 2.04 -10.35 0.02
CA ARG A 84 3.44 -10.52 0.48
C ARG A 84 4.17 -9.18 0.67
N LEU A 85 3.43 -8.14 1.05
CA LEU A 85 3.97 -6.81 1.32
C LEU A 85 4.43 -6.74 2.77
N ASP A 86 5.57 -6.09 2.98
CA ASP A 86 6.06 -5.78 4.31
C ASP A 86 5.21 -4.66 4.92
N PRO A 87 4.73 -4.77 6.18
CA PRO A 87 3.98 -3.69 6.83
C PRO A 87 4.75 -2.36 6.90
N LEU A 88 6.08 -2.39 6.98
CA LEU A 88 6.92 -1.18 6.94
C LEU A 88 6.86 -0.46 5.60
N ALA A 89 6.38 -1.12 4.54
CA ALA A 89 6.18 -0.49 3.24
C ALA A 89 4.98 0.44 3.21
N LEU A 90 4.09 0.40 4.21
CA LEU A 90 2.93 1.29 4.28
C LEU A 90 3.39 2.74 4.44
N LYS A 91 2.85 3.60 3.58
CA LYS A 91 3.17 5.01 3.43
C LYS A 91 2.03 5.91 3.93
N ALA A 92 0.78 5.54 3.64
CA ALA A 92 -0.39 6.33 3.97
C ALA A 92 -1.64 5.44 4.03
N ILE A 93 -2.60 5.86 4.86
CA ILE A 93 -3.97 5.34 4.86
C ILE A 93 -4.90 6.45 4.41
N GLY A 94 -5.85 6.14 3.54
CA GLY A 94 -6.83 7.12 3.09
C GLY A 94 -8.28 6.68 3.27
N SER A 95 -9.18 7.66 3.29
CA SER A 95 -10.63 7.42 3.16
C SER A 95 -11.35 8.62 2.52
N VAL A 96 -12.69 8.60 2.55
CA VAL A 96 -13.51 9.75 2.19
C VAL A 96 -13.54 10.78 3.33
N SER A 97 -13.64 12.06 3.00
CA SER A 97 -13.69 13.20 3.95
C SER A 97 -14.79 13.10 5.00
N LEU A 98 -15.93 12.47 4.68
CA LEU A 98 -16.97 12.14 5.67
C LEU A 98 -16.43 11.32 6.85
N LYS A 99 -15.33 10.57 6.65
CA LYS A 99 -14.63 9.78 7.66
C LYS A 99 -13.41 10.47 8.27
N ALA A 100 -13.20 11.77 8.06
CA ALA A 100 -12.05 12.49 8.60
C ALA A 100 -11.91 12.35 10.12
N ASN A 101 -13.04 12.22 10.84
CA ASN A 101 -13.08 12.06 12.28
C ASN A 101 -13.39 10.63 12.75
N GLU A 102 -13.37 9.64 11.86
CA GLU A 102 -13.65 8.24 12.21
C GLU A 102 -12.58 7.70 13.18
N PRO A 103 -12.92 7.38 14.45
CA PRO A 103 -11.93 7.04 15.47
C PRO A 103 -11.10 5.80 15.09
N GLY A 104 -11.73 4.78 14.51
CA GLY A 104 -11.07 3.55 14.09
C GLY A 104 -9.97 3.77 13.06
N LEU A 105 -10.21 4.62 12.06
CA LEU A 105 -9.24 4.93 10.99
C LEU A 105 -8.10 5.82 11.50
N ARG A 106 -8.41 6.83 12.32
CA ARG A 106 -7.39 7.70 12.92
C ARG A 106 -6.46 6.91 13.84
N GLN A 107 -7.01 6.04 14.68
CA GLN A 107 -6.23 5.16 15.55
C GLN A 107 -5.36 4.18 14.74
N LEU A 108 -5.90 3.61 13.65
CA LEU A 108 -5.14 2.72 12.78
C LEU A 108 -3.93 3.44 12.17
N ALA A 109 -4.14 4.61 11.55
CA ALA A 109 -3.07 5.39 10.96
C ALA A 109 -2.00 5.79 11.99
N HIS A 110 -2.42 6.19 13.19
CA HIS A 110 -1.52 6.47 14.30
C HIS A 110 -0.69 5.24 14.72
N ARG A 111 -1.33 4.06 14.88
CA ARG A 111 -0.62 2.80 15.20
C ARG A 111 0.40 2.42 14.13
N CYS A 112 0.03 2.59 12.87
CA CYS A 112 0.92 2.35 11.73
C CYS A 112 1.97 3.45 11.54
N ARG A 113 1.89 4.58 12.27
CA ARG A 113 2.77 5.75 12.14
C ARG A 113 2.81 6.31 10.71
N VAL A 114 1.66 6.37 10.07
CA VAL A 114 1.50 6.92 8.71
C VAL A 114 0.44 8.02 8.69
N PRO A 115 0.52 8.99 7.76
CA PRO A 115 -0.53 9.97 7.56
C PRO A 115 -1.88 9.32 7.27
N PHE A 116 -2.94 9.96 7.76
CA PHE A 116 -4.31 9.69 7.38
C PHE A 116 -4.80 10.79 6.45
N GLU A 117 -5.05 10.44 5.19
CA GLU A 117 -5.49 11.37 4.16
C GLU A 117 -6.97 11.17 3.86
N THR A 118 -7.68 12.25 3.56
CA THR A 118 -9.08 12.13 3.13
C THR A 118 -9.37 12.92 1.88
N PHE A 119 -10.32 12.42 1.10
CA PHE A 119 -10.69 12.99 -0.20
C PHE A 119 -12.18 13.35 -0.22
N SER A 120 -12.54 14.42 -0.92
CA SER A 120 -13.95 14.80 -1.10
C SER A 120 -14.71 13.74 -1.89
N ALA A 121 -16.03 13.67 -1.71
CA ALA A 121 -16.87 12.76 -2.49
C ALA A 121 -16.75 13.08 -4.00
N GLU A 122 -16.62 14.35 -4.35
CA GLU A 122 -16.40 14.83 -5.72
C GLU A 122 -15.12 14.23 -6.32
N ALA A 123 -14.00 14.31 -5.61
CA ALA A 123 -12.73 13.75 -6.08
C ALA A 123 -12.80 12.22 -6.26
N LEU A 124 -13.54 11.52 -5.38
CA LEU A 124 -13.74 10.07 -5.54
C LEU A 124 -14.62 9.76 -6.75
N ARG A 125 -15.63 10.59 -7.03
CA ARG A 125 -16.60 10.40 -8.13
C ARG A 125 -15.93 10.44 -9.51
N GLU A 126 -14.85 11.20 -9.66
CA GLU A 126 -14.05 11.22 -10.90
C GLU A 126 -13.40 9.87 -11.25
N HIS A 127 -13.31 8.97 -10.28
CA HIS A 127 -12.64 7.68 -10.45
C HIS A 127 -13.51 6.48 -10.06
N GLU A 128 -14.73 6.71 -9.56
CA GLU A 128 -15.60 5.64 -9.02
C GLU A 128 -15.99 4.60 -10.08
N HIS A 129 -16.11 5.00 -11.35
CA HIS A 129 -16.48 4.12 -12.47
C HIS A 129 -15.46 3.02 -12.76
N ARG A 130 -14.26 3.11 -12.18
CA ARG A 130 -13.20 2.09 -12.30
C ARG A 130 -13.44 0.91 -11.35
N PHE A 131 -14.39 1.03 -10.43
CA PHE A 131 -14.57 0.10 -9.32
C PHE A 131 -16.03 -0.37 -9.23
N PRO A 132 -16.26 -1.58 -8.69
CA PRO A 132 -17.60 -2.04 -8.39
C PRO A 132 -18.32 -1.06 -7.45
N ALA A 133 -19.48 -0.60 -7.87
CA ALA A 133 -20.32 0.31 -7.11
C ALA A 133 -21.18 -0.44 -6.08
N SER A 134 -21.52 0.24 -4.98
CA SER A 134 -22.47 -0.21 -3.97
C SER A 134 -23.58 0.83 -3.81
N SER A 135 -24.84 0.40 -3.91
CA SER A 135 -26.02 1.25 -3.64
C SER A 135 -25.97 1.82 -2.23
N PHE A 136 -25.69 0.98 -1.23
CA PHE A 136 -25.52 1.39 0.16
C PHE A 136 -24.45 2.50 0.35
N VAL A 137 -23.29 2.35 -0.30
CA VAL A 137 -22.24 3.39 -0.23
C VAL A 137 -22.69 4.67 -0.93
N ARG A 138 -23.40 4.55 -2.07
CA ARG A 138 -23.92 5.70 -2.81
C ARG A 138 -24.93 6.49 -2.00
N GLU A 139 -25.85 5.81 -1.33
CA GLU A 139 -26.85 6.43 -0.44
C GLU A 139 -26.18 7.10 0.78
N THR A 140 -25.15 6.48 1.35
CA THR A 140 -24.52 6.96 2.59
C THR A 140 -23.46 8.05 2.37
N VAL A 141 -22.73 7.98 1.26
CA VAL A 141 -21.50 8.77 1.01
C VAL A 141 -21.62 9.64 -0.26
N GLY A 142 -22.62 9.40 -1.11
CA GLY A 142 -22.78 10.10 -2.39
C GLY A 142 -21.86 9.60 -3.51
N VAL A 143 -21.17 8.47 -3.30
CA VAL A 143 -20.31 7.78 -4.29
C VAL A 143 -20.50 6.28 -4.21
N GLY A 144 -20.35 5.57 -5.33
CA GLY A 144 -20.50 4.11 -5.41
C GLY A 144 -19.36 3.32 -4.76
N SER A 145 -18.17 3.92 -4.59
CA SER A 145 -16.99 3.24 -4.05
C SER A 145 -16.09 4.21 -3.31
N VAL A 146 -15.43 3.73 -2.24
CA VAL A 146 -14.50 4.54 -1.43
C VAL A 146 -13.08 4.00 -1.51
N SER A 147 -12.83 2.76 -1.06
CA SER A 147 -11.46 2.23 -0.93
C SER A 147 -10.68 2.25 -2.24
N GLY A 148 -11.34 1.91 -3.35
CA GLY A 148 -10.74 1.90 -4.68
C GLY A 148 -10.29 3.29 -5.15
N PRO A 149 -11.22 4.25 -5.31
CA PRO A 149 -10.89 5.62 -5.72
C PRO A 149 -9.86 6.31 -4.83
N VAL A 150 -9.91 6.07 -3.51
CA VAL A 150 -8.92 6.58 -2.58
C VAL A 150 -7.53 6.00 -2.85
N ALA A 151 -7.42 4.67 -2.98
CA ALA A 151 -6.14 4.02 -3.30
C ALA A 151 -5.61 4.47 -4.67
N TRP A 152 -6.51 4.69 -5.64
CA TRP A 152 -6.17 5.24 -6.94
C TRP A 152 -5.54 6.62 -6.83
N LEU A 153 -6.16 7.55 -6.08
CA LEU A 153 -5.63 8.90 -5.89
C LEU A 153 -4.27 8.89 -5.19
N LEU A 154 -4.15 8.14 -4.09
CA LEU A 154 -2.90 8.03 -3.33
C LEU A 154 -1.75 7.40 -4.15
N SER A 155 -2.06 6.48 -5.06
CA SER A 155 -1.05 5.76 -5.86
C SER A 155 -0.89 6.27 -7.28
N GLN A 156 -1.63 7.31 -7.67
CA GLN A 156 -1.71 7.79 -9.05
C GLN A 156 -2.08 6.67 -10.04
N GLY A 157 -3.04 5.83 -9.63
CA GLY A 157 -3.58 4.73 -10.43
C GLY A 157 -2.81 3.42 -10.40
N ASN A 158 -1.68 3.34 -9.68
CA ASN A 158 -0.91 2.11 -9.57
C ASN A 158 -1.42 1.21 -8.45
N LEU A 159 -2.55 0.53 -8.69
CA LEU A 159 -3.18 -0.40 -7.76
C LEU A 159 -2.43 -1.73 -7.65
N SER A 160 -2.57 -2.40 -6.51
CA SER A 160 -1.94 -3.69 -6.24
C SER A 160 -2.93 -4.71 -5.68
N GLY A 161 -2.96 -5.88 -6.32
CA GLY A 161 -3.80 -7.02 -5.94
C GLY A 161 -5.31 -6.72 -5.97
N GLU A 162 -6.08 -7.64 -5.41
CA GLU A 162 -7.53 -7.50 -5.31
C GLU A 162 -7.95 -6.65 -4.11
N THR A 163 -9.16 -6.12 -4.14
CA THR A 163 -9.74 -5.39 -2.99
C THR A 163 -10.28 -6.37 -1.97
N LEU A 164 -9.83 -6.27 -0.72
CA LEU A 164 -10.44 -7.00 0.41
C LEU A 164 -11.84 -6.44 0.67
N ARG A 165 -12.81 -7.31 0.92
CA ARG A 165 -14.19 -6.95 1.29
C ARG A 165 -14.70 -7.91 2.35
N GLU A 166 -14.73 -7.48 3.61
CA GLU A 166 -15.05 -8.35 4.73
C GLU A 166 -15.59 -7.56 5.91
N GLN A 167 -16.63 -8.08 6.58
CA GLN A 167 -17.19 -7.49 7.81
C GLN A 167 -17.54 -5.98 7.69
N GLY A 168 -17.98 -5.55 6.50
CA GLY A 168 -18.32 -4.14 6.24
C GLY A 168 -17.10 -3.21 6.04
N VAL A 169 -15.91 -3.77 5.89
CA VAL A 169 -14.66 -3.07 5.56
C VAL A 169 -14.23 -3.43 4.14
N THR A 170 -13.76 -2.43 3.40
CA THR A 170 -13.10 -2.64 2.11
C THR A 170 -11.71 -2.01 2.11
N ILE A 171 -10.70 -2.75 1.66
CA ILE A 171 -9.30 -2.27 1.61
C ILE A 171 -8.76 -2.50 0.20
N THR A 172 -8.36 -1.42 -0.45
CA THR A 172 -7.67 -1.46 -1.75
C THR A 172 -6.25 -0.94 -1.55
N LEU A 173 -5.26 -1.66 -2.05
CA LEU A 173 -3.85 -1.25 -1.96
C LEU A 173 -3.39 -0.64 -3.29
N GLY A 174 -2.44 0.29 -3.19
CA GLY A 174 -1.68 0.82 -4.33
C GLY A 174 -0.22 1.02 -3.97
N VAL A 175 0.62 1.30 -4.97
CA VAL A 175 2.06 1.50 -4.79
C VAL A 175 2.49 2.81 -5.47
N THR A 176 3.03 3.76 -4.72
CA THR A 176 3.52 5.02 -5.28
C THR A 176 4.82 4.81 -6.07
N HIS A 177 5.12 5.72 -6.99
CA HIS A 177 6.39 5.73 -7.73
C HIS A 177 7.61 5.99 -6.86
#